data_AF-A0A650CGL8-F1
#
_entry.id   AF-A0A650CGL8-F1
#
_cell.length_a   1.000
_cell.length_b   1.000
_cell.length_c   1.000
_cell.angle_alpha   90.00
_cell.angle_beta   90.00
_cell.angle_gamma   90.00
#
_symmetry.space_group_name_H-M   'P 1'
#
loop_
_entity.id
_entity.type
_entity.pdbx_description
1 polymer ?
#
loop_
_entity_poly.entity_id
_entity_poly.type
_entity_poly.pdbx_seq_one_letter_code
_entity_poly.pdbx_strand_id
1 'polypeptide(L)'
;MERFNNIVERIGKATGLSLKADSLTNLPQDYRIYPALASTDRALSNTKNVFQLIRHGTVIRTREGNYYYIGGKSNYWAGGRAFHSFKGGIEFTLSPSGSESSSIWKMIREAKSNIVVFQVKAIRLSKEWIDTTPAFSASVGIIANYIPKFLARPEFETIVPGDLVDFSGGKLTADGLLTAMRYASRKPPFPYFVAITDNELFMPYPPDRELCEYFVKDTTLCKYVELDKEFNEMLIGAPIFSADGLIGFVNSYIKTLEEHIVQLSYIPFKLEFTDKNMEKFAESLGVGEILALSRKYV
;
A
#
# COMPACT_ATOMS: atom_id res chain seq x y z
N MET A 1 14.09 8.77 26.88
CA MET A 1 15.08 7.66 27.05
C MET A 1 14.47 6.38 27.62
N GLU A 2 13.82 6.35 28.79
CA GLU A 2 13.24 5.11 29.36
C GLU A 2 12.17 4.42 28.47
N ARG A 3 11.34 5.22 27.80
CA ARG A 3 10.31 4.72 26.86
C ARG A 3 10.92 4.19 25.54
N PHE A 4 12.05 4.74 25.14
CA PHE A 4 12.81 4.34 23.94
C PHE A 4 13.54 3.01 24.16
N ASN A 5 14.25 2.87 25.28
CA ASN A 5 14.94 1.64 25.65
C ASN A 5 13.95 0.46 25.74
N ASN A 6 12.75 0.68 26.29
CA ASN A 6 11.69 -0.33 26.31
C ASN A 6 11.17 -0.74 24.92
N ILE A 7 11.13 0.16 23.94
CA ILE A 7 10.67 -0.15 22.57
C ILE A 7 11.76 -0.94 21.83
N VAL A 8 13.01 -0.50 21.89
CA VAL A 8 14.16 -1.19 21.28
C VAL A 8 14.36 -2.58 21.90
N GLU A 9 14.23 -2.70 23.22
CA GLU A 9 14.32 -3.98 23.93
C GLU A 9 13.14 -4.93 23.58
N ARG A 10 11.93 -4.39 23.36
CA ARG A 10 10.79 -5.19 22.89
C ARG A 10 10.98 -5.69 21.46
N ILE A 11 11.50 -4.87 20.56
CA ILE A 11 11.83 -5.27 19.19
C ILE A 11 12.95 -6.32 19.22
N GLY A 12 14.01 -6.11 20.00
CA GLY A 12 15.15 -7.04 20.11
C GLY A 12 14.83 -8.37 20.81
N LYS A 13 13.88 -8.39 21.77
CA LYS A 13 13.40 -9.65 22.40
C LYS A 13 12.43 -10.42 21.51
N ALA A 14 11.64 -9.74 20.67
CA ALA A 14 10.68 -10.37 19.76
C ALA A 14 11.34 -11.09 18.57
N THR A 15 12.59 -10.77 18.24
CA THR A 15 13.30 -11.29 17.04
C THR A 15 13.99 -12.65 17.23
N GLY A 16 13.84 -13.31 18.39
CA GLY A 16 14.35 -14.67 18.64
C GLY A 16 13.56 -15.79 17.95
N LEU A 17 13.25 -15.66 16.66
CA LEU A 17 12.33 -16.56 15.93
C LEU A 17 12.97 -17.26 14.72
N SER A 18 12.89 -18.58 14.76
CA SER A 18 13.02 -19.47 13.61
C SER A 18 11.81 -19.27 12.68
N LEU A 19 12.08 -19.02 11.40
CA LEU A 19 11.08 -18.94 10.33
C LEU A 19 10.43 -20.31 10.11
N LYS A 20 9.24 -20.54 10.70
CA LYS A 20 8.34 -21.61 10.25
C LYS A 20 7.15 -20.99 9.52
N ALA A 21 7.08 -21.25 8.22
CA ALA A 21 6.07 -20.73 7.28
C ALA A 21 4.66 -21.31 7.47
N ASP A 22 4.41 -22.07 8.54
CA ASP A 22 3.26 -22.98 8.65
C ASP A 22 2.04 -22.39 9.36
N SER A 23 2.06 -21.12 9.81
CA SER A 23 0.94 -20.55 10.60
C SER A 23 -0.07 -19.69 9.81
N LEU A 24 0.22 -19.33 8.56
CA LEU A 24 -0.73 -18.58 7.71
C LEU A 24 -1.71 -19.47 6.93
N THR A 25 -1.51 -20.78 6.95
CA THR A 25 -2.35 -21.77 6.24
C THR A 25 -3.69 -22.06 6.91
N ASN A 26 -3.94 -21.51 8.11
CA ASN A 26 -5.16 -21.75 8.89
C ASN A 26 -6.16 -20.58 8.89
N LEU A 27 -5.93 -19.52 8.09
CA LEU A 27 -7.04 -18.63 7.75
C LEU A 27 -8.04 -19.44 6.93
N PRO A 28 -9.34 -19.49 7.30
CA PRO A 28 -10.35 -20.10 6.45
C PRO A 28 -10.18 -19.58 5.02
N GLN A 29 -10.24 -20.47 4.02
CA GLN A 29 -10.06 -20.12 2.59
C GLN A 29 -10.96 -18.95 2.12
N ASP A 30 -11.98 -18.63 2.91
CA ASP A 30 -12.99 -17.61 2.69
C ASP A 30 -12.49 -16.17 2.86
N TYR A 31 -11.30 -15.94 3.44
CA TYR A 31 -10.79 -14.59 3.73
C TYR A 31 -9.35 -14.45 3.30
N ARG A 32 -9.11 -13.66 2.26
CA ARG A 32 -7.77 -13.48 1.74
C ARG A 32 -7.49 -11.99 1.52
N ILE A 33 -6.41 -11.52 2.15
CA ILE A 33 -5.98 -10.12 2.23
C ILE A 33 -4.67 -9.97 1.47
N TYR A 34 -4.53 -8.90 0.69
CA TYR A 34 -3.61 -8.85 -0.41
C TYR A 34 -2.90 -7.52 -0.55
N PRO A 35 -1.66 -7.37 -0.06
CA PRO A 35 -0.88 -6.16 -0.31
C PRO A 35 -0.82 -5.85 -1.80
N ALA A 36 -1.25 -4.66 -2.17
CA ALA A 36 -1.45 -4.25 -3.55
C ALA A 36 -0.79 -2.90 -3.84
N LEU A 37 -0.38 -2.74 -5.10
CA LEU A 37 0.09 -1.48 -5.67
C LEU A 37 -0.99 -0.91 -6.58
N ALA A 38 -1.37 0.34 -6.37
CA ALA A 38 -2.43 0.99 -7.12
C ALA A 38 -1.99 2.29 -7.81
N SER A 39 -2.55 2.54 -9.00
CA SER A 39 -2.37 3.77 -9.79
C SER A 39 -3.47 3.87 -10.85
N THR A 40 -3.55 5.00 -11.54
CA THR A 40 -4.37 5.21 -12.75
C THR A 40 -3.53 5.19 -14.02
N ASP A 41 -4.17 5.01 -15.18
CA ASP A 41 -3.52 5.05 -16.51
C ASP A 41 -3.09 6.45 -16.95
N ARG A 42 -3.66 7.51 -16.36
CA ARG A 42 -3.23 8.90 -16.54
C ARG A 42 -2.89 9.59 -15.24
N ALA A 43 -2.09 10.63 -15.36
CA ALA A 43 -1.66 11.51 -14.28
C ALA A 43 -2.05 12.96 -14.57
N LEU A 44 -2.25 13.77 -13.52
CA LEU A 44 -2.44 15.21 -13.68
C LEU A 44 -1.15 15.86 -14.17
N SER A 45 -1.25 16.91 -14.99
CA SER A 45 -0.11 17.58 -15.62
C SER A 45 0.92 18.18 -14.65
N ASN A 46 0.53 18.39 -13.39
CA ASN A 46 1.42 18.88 -12.33
C ASN A 46 2.21 17.77 -11.61
N THR A 47 2.05 16.50 -12.00
CA THR A 47 2.81 15.37 -11.45
C THR A 47 4.30 15.53 -11.79
N LYS A 48 5.18 15.31 -10.80
CA LYS A 48 6.63 15.48 -10.87
C LYS A 48 7.40 14.18 -10.69
N ASN A 49 6.82 13.21 -9.99
CA ASN A 49 7.48 11.95 -9.67
C ASN A 49 6.46 10.79 -9.66
N VAL A 50 6.86 9.59 -10.05
CA VAL A 50 6.05 8.36 -9.95
C VAL A 50 5.56 8.06 -8.52
N PHE A 51 6.30 8.45 -7.48
CA PHE A 51 5.89 8.28 -6.07
C PHE A 51 4.61 9.05 -5.73
N GLN A 52 4.28 10.10 -6.49
CA GLN A 52 3.01 10.82 -6.37
C GLN A 52 1.83 10.00 -6.91
N LEU A 53 2.07 9.02 -7.79
CA LEU A 53 1.02 8.20 -8.41
C LEU A 53 0.85 6.84 -7.75
N ILE A 54 1.94 6.21 -7.31
CA ILE A 54 1.88 4.87 -6.71
C ILE A 54 1.26 4.97 -5.31
N ARG A 55 0.26 4.14 -5.02
CA ARG A 55 -0.28 3.98 -3.67
C ARG A 55 -0.29 2.53 -3.23
N HIS A 56 0.00 2.30 -1.95
CA HIS A 56 -0.21 1.00 -1.35
C HIS A 56 -1.66 0.82 -0.94
N GLY A 57 -2.08 -0.43 -0.88
CA GLY A 57 -3.35 -0.82 -0.32
C GLY A 57 -3.41 -2.31 -0.09
N THR A 58 -4.62 -2.77 0.09
CA THR A 58 -4.98 -4.17 0.00
C THR A 58 -6.14 -4.35 -0.97
N VAL A 59 -6.20 -5.51 -1.62
CA VAL A 59 -7.46 -6.02 -2.16
C VAL A 59 -8.04 -7.03 -1.19
N ILE A 60 -9.34 -6.94 -0.91
CA ILE A 60 -10.08 -7.88 -0.07
C ILE A 60 -11.18 -8.49 -0.92
N ARG A 61 -11.28 -9.82 -0.91
CA ARG A 61 -12.47 -10.53 -1.40
C ARG A 61 -13.43 -10.73 -0.23
N THR A 62 -14.66 -10.23 -0.36
CA THR A 62 -15.70 -10.40 0.66
C THR A 62 -16.34 -11.78 0.58
N ARG A 63 -17.11 -12.16 1.62
CA ARG A 63 -17.90 -13.39 1.68
C ARG A 63 -18.87 -13.51 0.52
N GLU A 64 -19.41 -12.38 0.07
CA GLU A 64 -20.31 -12.28 -1.08
C GLU A 64 -19.60 -12.46 -2.43
N GLY A 65 -18.26 -12.54 -2.42
CA GLY A 65 -17.43 -12.78 -3.60
C GLY A 65 -17.01 -11.51 -4.34
N ASN A 66 -17.36 -10.33 -3.83
CA ASN A 66 -16.97 -9.04 -4.40
C ASN A 66 -15.54 -8.68 -3.98
N TYR A 67 -14.84 -7.91 -4.83
CA TYR A 67 -13.48 -7.44 -4.54
C TYR A 67 -13.50 -5.96 -4.22
N TYR A 68 -12.78 -5.59 -3.16
CA TYR A 68 -12.61 -4.21 -2.75
C TYR A 68 -11.14 -3.85 -2.63
N TYR A 69 -10.75 -2.72 -3.21
CA TYR A 69 -9.48 -2.09 -2.90
C TYR A 69 -9.66 -1.16 -1.70
N ILE A 70 -8.79 -1.29 -0.70
CA ILE A 70 -8.68 -0.36 0.43
C ILE A 70 -7.24 0.11 0.48
N GLY A 71 -6.99 1.41 0.36
CA GLY A 71 -5.62 1.91 0.35
C GLY A 71 -5.52 3.40 0.17
N GLY A 72 -4.31 3.87 -0.10
CA GLY A 72 -4.00 5.28 -0.17
C GLY A 72 -4.62 5.92 -1.40
N LYS A 73 -5.11 7.15 -1.26
CA LYS A 73 -5.47 7.97 -2.42
C LYS A 73 -4.27 8.74 -2.94
N SER A 74 -4.25 9.02 -4.24
CA SER A 74 -3.37 10.02 -4.82
C SER A 74 -4.17 11.24 -5.30
N ASN A 75 -3.66 12.43 -4.98
CA ASN A 75 -4.19 13.69 -5.52
C ASN A 75 -3.81 13.91 -6.99
N TYR A 76 -2.92 13.07 -7.53
CA TYR A 76 -2.36 13.17 -8.88
C TYR A 76 -2.99 12.19 -9.86
N TRP A 77 -3.85 11.29 -9.36
CA TRP A 77 -4.69 10.45 -10.21
C TRP A 77 -5.65 11.34 -10.99
N ALA A 78 -5.40 11.45 -12.29
CA ALA A 78 -6.32 12.06 -13.23
C ALA A 78 -7.43 11.08 -13.62
N GLY A 79 -7.20 9.78 -13.45
CA GLY A 79 -8.07 8.77 -14.05
C GLY A 79 -7.98 8.78 -15.56
N GLY A 80 -8.87 8.07 -16.24
CA GLY A 80 -8.77 7.89 -17.68
C GLY A 80 -9.61 6.71 -18.08
N ARG A 81 -8.96 5.67 -18.61
CA ARG A 81 -9.65 4.39 -18.87
C ARG A 81 -9.95 3.65 -17.58
N ALA A 82 -9.02 3.62 -16.62
CA ALA A 82 -9.20 2.82 -15.41
C ALA A 82 -8.25 3.17 -14.24
N PHE A 83 -8.73 2.86 -13.03
CA PHE A 83 -7.92 2.53 -11.88
C PHE A 83 -7.37 1.11 -12.04
N HIS A 84 -6.14 0.90 -11.61
CA HIS A 84 -5.50 -0.41 -11.57
C HIS A 84 -4.90 -0.66 -10.20
N SER A 85 -5.10 -1.86 -9.69
CA SER A 85 -4.46 -2.39 -8.50
C SER A 85 -3.85 -3.75 -8.83
N PHE A 86 -2.56 -3.92 -8.53
CA PHE A 86 -1.81 -5.13 -8.83
C PHE A 86 -1.42 -5.88 -7.57
N LYS A 87 -1.65 -7.19 -7.59
CA LYS A 87 -1.21 -8.10 -6.53
C LYS A 87 -0.84 -9.46 -7.09
N GLY A 88 0.37 -9.96 -6.78
CA GLY A 88 0.82 -11.26 -7.27
C GLY A 88 0.81 -11.36 -8.81
N GLY A 89 0.91 -10.24 -9.52
CA GLY A 89 0.75 -10.16 -10.97
C GLY A 89 -0.70 -10.17 -11.48
N ILE A 90 -1.70 -10.28 -10.61
CA ILE A 90 -3.12 -10.16 -10.94
C ILE A 90 -3.51 -8.69 -10.90
N GLU A 91 -4.38 -8.32 -11.84
CA GLU A 91 -4.88 -6.98 -12.00
C GLU A 91 -6.34 -6.88 -11.60
N PHE A 92 -6.61 -5.90 -10.74
CA PHE A 92 -7.94 -5.47 -10.33
C PHE A 92 -8.18 -4.07 -10.87
N THR A 93 -9.36 -3.81 -11.39
CA THR A 93 -9.66 -2.54 -12.04
C THR A 93 -10.98 -1.96 -11.61
N LEU A 94 -11.06 -0.64 -11.72
CA LEU A 94 -12.29 0.13 -11.67
C LEU A 94 -12.25 1.04 -12.89
N SER A 95 -13.21 0.90 -13.81
CA SER A 95 -13.16 1.53 -15.12
C SER A 95 -14.31 2.53 -15.28
N PRO A 96 -14.22 3.71 -14.66
CA PRO A 96 -15.26 4.71 -14.81
C PRO A 96 -15.30 5.19 -16.25
N SER A 97 -16.40 4.88 -16.94
CA SER A 97 -16.65 5.40 -18.29
C SER A 97 -16.71 6.93 -18.24
N GLY A 98 -15.71 7.61 -18.81
CA GLY A 98 -15.67 9.08 -18.83
C GLY A 98 -14.29 9.68 -19.06
N SER A 99 -14.24 11.00 -19.05
CA SER A 99 -13.00 11.78 -19.10
C SER A 99 -12.27 11.80 -17.74
N GLU A 100 -11.03 12.27 -17.74
CA GLU A 100 -10.22 12.56 -16.53
C GLU A 100 -10.94 13.48 -15.50
N SER A 101 -11.97 14.20 -15.95
CA SER A 101 -12.80 15.08 -15.13
C SER A 101 -14.05 14.39 -14.55
N SER A 102 -14.15 13.06 -14.63
CA SER A 102 -15.32 12.35 -14.09
C SER A 102 -15.44 12.57 -12.57
N SER A 103 -16.67 12.55 -12.09
CA SER A 103 -17.00 12.89 -10.70
C SER A 103 -16.25 12.03 -9.68
N ILE A 104 -16.07 10.74 -9.97
CA ILE A 104 -15.36 9.82 -9.06
C ILE A 104 -13.91 10.26 -8.82
N TRP A 105 -13.18 10.67 -9.86
CA TRP A 105 -11.79 11.09 -9.72
C TRP A 105 -11.67 12.40 -8.96
N LYS A 106 -12.61 13.33 -9.20
CA LYS A 106 -12.69 14.56 -8.41
C LYS A 106 -12.94 14.28 -6.93
N MET A 107 -13.93 13.43 -6.63
CA MET A 107 -14.26 13.03 -5.25
C MET A 107 -13.09 12.34 -4.56
N ILE A 108 -12.37 11.45 -5.25
CA ILE A 108 -11.17 10.81 -4.70
C ILE A 108 -10.14 11.85 -4.30
N ARG A 109 -9.78 12.79 -5.19
CA ARG A 109 -8.77 13.82 -4.88
C ARG A 109 -9.20 14.73 -3.74
N GLU A 110 -10.47 15.12 -3.71
CA GLU A 110 -11.05 16.04 -2.72
C GLU A 110 -11.44 15.37 -1.40
N ALA A 111 -11.36 14.03 -1.31
CA ALA A 111 -11.66 13.30 -0.09
C ALA A 111 -10.77 13.77 1.07
N LYS A 112 -11.39 13.98 2.24
CA LYS A 112 -10.68 14.36 3.48
C LYS A 112 -9.80 13.22 4.01
N SER A 113 -10.27 11.97 3.88
CA SER A 113 -9.50 10.78 4.24
C SER A 113 -8.42 10.53 3.22
N ASN A 114 -7.23 10.15 3.69
CA ASN A 114 -6.13 9.68 2.86
C ASN A 114 -6.31 8.24 2.39
N ILE A 115 -7.27 7.52 2.98
CA ILE A 115 -7.66 6.16 2.62
C ILE A 115 -8.97 6.20 1.83
N VAL A 116 -9.00 5.45 0.74
CA VAL A 116 -10.18 5.23 -0.12
C VAL A 116 -10.58 3.77 -0.13
N VAL A 117 -11.86 3.54 -0.43
CA VAL A 117 -12.45 2.21 -0.61
C VAL A 117 -13.15 2.17 -1.97
N PHE A 118 -12.77 1.23 -2.82
CA PHE A 118 -13.38 0.99 -4.13
C PHE A 118 -13.87 -0.43 -4.21
N GLN A 119 -15.01 -0.68 -4.87
CA GLN A 119 -15.24 -1.99 -5.45
C GLN A 119 -14.44 -2.09 -6.76
N VAL A 120 -13.85 -3.25 -7.05
CA VAL A 120 -13.02 -3.50 -8.23
C VAL A 120 -13.36 -4.85 -8.88
N LYS A 121 -13.06 -5.02 -10.17
CA LYS A 121 -13.14 -6.29 -10.90
C LYS A 121 -11.76 -6.89 -11.14
N ALA A 122 -11.63 -8.20 -10.94
CA ALA A 122 -10.44 -8.94 -11.37
C ALA A 122 -10.46 -9.16 -12.90
N ILE A 123 -9.45 -8.68 -13.63
CA ILE A 123 -9.39 -8.81 -15.11
C ILE A 123 -8.70 -10.11 -15.56
N ARG A 124 -7.76 -10.64 -14.77
CA ARG A 124 -6.97 -11.80 -15.19
C ARG A 124 -6.48 -12.59 -13.98
N LEU A 125 -7.13 -13.72 -13.69
CA LEU A 125 -6.63 -14.68 -12.70
C LEU A 125 -5.43 -15.42 -13.32
N SER A 126 -4.20 -15.01 -13.01
CA SER A 126 -3.04 -15.85 -13.30
C SER A 126 -3.18 -17.17 -12.55
N LYS A 127 -2.68 -18.27 -13.13
CA LYS A 127 -2.57 -19.56 -12.42
C LYS A 127 -1.49 -19.51 -11.31
N GLU A 128 -0.52 -18.62 -11.45
CA GLU A 128 0.53 -18.37 -10.47
C GLU A 128 0.06 -17.31 -9.48
N TRP A 129 -0.75 -17.77 -8.54
CA TRP A 129 -1.10 -16.99 -7.38
C TRP A 129 0.02 -17.10 -6.35
N ILE A 130 0.75 -16.01 -6.11
CA ILE A 130 1.77 -15.96 -5.05
C ILE A 130 1.17 -15.27 -3.84
N ASP A 131 1.07 -16.00 -2.72
CA ASP A 131 0.79 -15.38 -1.44
C ASP A 131 2.05 -14.67 -0.96
N THR A 132 1.93 -13.36 -0.78
CA THR A 132 3.01 -12.49 -0.36
C THR A 132 2.78 -11.96 1.06
N THR A 133 1.78 -12.51 1.77
CA THR A 133 1.49 -12.15 3.16
C THR A 133 2.65 -12.61 4.03
N PRO A 134 3.31 -11.71 4.76
CA PRO A 134 4.50 -12.07 5.49
C PRO A 134 4.13 -12.69 6.88
N ALA A 135 4.85 -13.72 7.37
CA ALA A 135 4.47 -14.58 8.51
C ALA A 135 5.15 -14.18 9.85
N PHE A 136 4.40 -13.91 10.94
CA PHE A 136 5.00 -13.32 12.19
C PHE A 136 4.30 -13.59 13.54
N SER A 137 4.97 -13.18 14.64
CA SER A 137 4.56 -13.31 16.05
C SER A 137 4.05 -12.01 16.71
N ALA A 138 3.41 -12.15 17.88
CA ALA A 138 2.33 -11.29 18.38
C ALA A 138 2.69 -9.92 19.01
N SER A 139 3.87 -9.35 18.76
CA SER A 139 4.29 -8.10 19.43
C SER A 139 4.84 -7.00 18.52
N VAL A 140 4.94 -7.24 17.21
CA VAL A 140 5.47 -6.29 16.23
C VAL A 140 4.50 -6.17 15.05
N GLY A 141 4.19 -4.93 14.65
CA GLY A 141 3.42 -4.65 13.45
C GLY A 141 4.32 -4.63 12.22
N ILE A 142 3.78 -4.96 11.05
CA ILE A 142 4.54 -4.94 9.80
C ILE A 142 3.80 -4.21 8.71
N ILE A 143 4.45 -3.18 8.18
CA ILE A 143 4.00 -2.47 6.99
C ILE A 143 4.54 -3.23 5.78
N ALA A 144 3.64 -3.75 4.95
CA ALA A 144 4.01 -4.37 3.68
C ALA A 144 4.26 -3.28 2.62
N ASN A 145 5.52 -3.11 2.22
CA ASN A 145 5.96 -1.97 1.42
C ASN A 145 6.72 -2.38 0.13
N TYR A 146 6.32 -1.83 -1.00
CA TYR A 146 6.99 -1.99 -2.30
C TYR A 146 7.90 -0.80 -2.66
N ILE A 147 7.97 0.26 -1.84
CA ILE A 147 8.82 1.44 -2.07
C ILE A 147 10.25 1.05 -2.48
N PRO A 148 10.95 0.12 -1.79
CA PRO A 148 12.32 -0.24 -2.16
C PRO A 148 12.50 -0.70 -3.61
N LYS A 149 11.45 -1.24 -4.26
CA LYS A 149 11.50 -1.68 -5.65
C LYS A 149 11.51 -0.53 -6.65
N PHE A 150 10.97 0.64 -6.27
CA PHE A 150 10.93 1.82 -7.11
C PHE A 150 12.06 2.79 -6.77
N LEU A 151 12.49 2.81 -5.52
CA LEU A 151 13.69 3.54 -5.08
C LEU A 151 14.98 3.06 -5.74
N ALA A 152 15.09 1.76 -6.02
CA ALA A 152 16.25 1.19 -6.70
C ALA A 152 16.29 1.50 -8.21
N ARG A 153 15.30 2.21 -8.76
CA ARG A 153 15.26 2.56 -10.18
C ARG A 153 16.07 3.83 -10.45
N PRO A 154 16.67 3.96 -11.63
CA PRO A 154 17.33 5.19 -12.04
C PRO A 154 16.39 6.40 -12.01
N GLU A 155 16.96 7.59 -11.75
CA GLU A 155 16.20 8.84 -11.66
C GLU A 155 15.33 9.09 -12.91
N PHE A 156 15.86 8.87 -14.11
CA PHE A 156 15.14 9.07 -15.39
C PHE A 156 13.87 8.21 -15.53
N GLU A 157 13.76 7.09 -14.79
CA GLU A 157 12.54 6.28 -14.76
C GLU A 157 11.50 6.83 -13.79
N THR A 158 11.93 7.56 -12.75
CA THR A 158 11.08 7.99 -11.64
C THR A 158 10.63 9.45 -11.72
N ILE A 159 11.36 10.30 -12.46
CA ILE A 159 10.93 11.67 -12.79
C ILE A 159 9.75 11.67 -13.77
N VAL A 160 8.96 12.74 -13.74
CA VAL A 160 7.80 12.93 -14.62
C VAL A 160 7.92 14.28 -15.36
N PRO A 161 7.94 14.28 -16.71
CA PRO A 161 7.91 13.10 -17.58
C PRO A 161 9.22 12.30 -17.55
N GLY A 162 9.12 10.99 -17.76
CA GLY A 162 10.22 10.01 -17.78
C GLY A 162 9.75 8.67 -18.35
N ASP A 163 10.58 7.62 -18.25
CA ASP A 163 10.30 6.33 -18.93
C ASP A 163 9.04 5.61 -18.42
N LEU A 164 8.70 5.76 -17.14
CA LEU A 164 7.52 5.13 -16.57
C LEU A 164 6.24 5.96 -16.75
N VAL A 165 6.38 7.28 -16.87
CA VAL A 165 5.27 8.22 -17.04
C VAL A 165 5.66 9.28 -18.07
N ASP A 166 5.12 9.17 -19.27
CA ASP A 166 5.49 9.99 -20.42
C ASP A 166 4.31 10.85 -20.92
N PHE A 167 4.58 11.71 -21.90
CA PHE A 167 3.54 12.49 -22.57
C PHE A 167 3.03 11.76 -23.82
N SER A 168 1.74 11.43 -23.83
CA SER A 168 1.07 10.82 -24.98
C SER A 168 -0.34 11.37 -25.19
N GLY A 169 -0.62 11.86 -26.40
CA GLY A 169 -1.90 12.47 -26.76
C GLY A 169 -2.21 13.76 -25.98
N GLY A 170 -1.18 14.56 -25.67
CA GLY A 170 -1.31 15.82 -24.93
C GLY A 170 -1.55 15.69 -23.42
N LYS A 171 -1.41 14.48 -22.86
CA LYS A 171 -1.64 14.15 -21.46
C LYS A 171 -0.54 13.24 -20.94
N LEU A 172 -0.34 13.18 -19.63
CA LEU A 172 0.59 12.23 -19.01
C LEU A 172 -0.03 10.82 -18.98
N THR A 173 0.69 9.83 -19.49
CA THR A 173 0.35 8.40 -19.50
C THR A 173 1.22 7.63 -18.53
N ALA A 174 0.65 6.65 -17.84
CA ALA A 174 1.35 5.83 -16.85
C ALA A 174 1.45 4.35 -17.26
N ASP A 175 1.32 4.02 -18.55
CA ASP A 175 1.32 2.64 -19.04
C ASP A 175 2.62 1.87 -18.68
N GLY A 176 3.77 2.55 -18.76
CA GLY A 176 5.07 2.03 -18.33
C GLY A 176 5.10 1.74 -16.83
N LEU A 177 4.61 2.68 -16.01
CA LEU A 177 4.48 2.54 -14.57
C LEU A 177 3.57 1.35 -14.18
N LEU A 178 2.40 1.22 -14.81
CA LEU A 178 1.47 0.11 -14.55
C LEU A 178 2.12 -1.25 -14.87
N THR A 179 2.92 -1.32 -15.94
CA THR A 179 3.69 -2.53 -16.28
C THR A 179 4.75 -2.84 -15.22
N ALA A 180 5.49 -1.82 -14.77
CA ALA A 180 6.48 -1.95 -13.70
C ALA A 180 5.84 -2.40 -12.38
N MET A 181 4.70 -1.83 -12.00
CA MET A 181 3.92 -2.21 -10.81
C MET A 181 3.42 -3.65 -10.89
N ARG A 182 2.89 -4.07 -12.05
CA ARG A 182 2.48 -5.47 -12.26
C ARG A 182 3.64 -6.43 -12.01
N TYR A 183 4.83 -6.13 -12.55
CA TYR A 183 6.02 -6.95 -12.31
C TYR A 183 6.46 -6.93 -10.85
N ALA A 184 6.50 -5.75 -10.21
CA ALA A 184 6.88 -5.62 -8.80
C ALA A 184 5.94 -6.42 -7.88
N SER A 185 4.63 -6.38 -8.15
CA SER A 185 3.61 -7.07 -7.36
C SER A 185 3.73 -8.60 -7.36
N ARG A 186 4.51 -9.18 -8.28
CA ARG A 186 4.79 -10.64 -8.30
C ARG A 186 5.78 -11.08 -7.24
N LYS A 187 6.51 -10.15 -6.64
CA LYS A 187 7.47 -10.42 -5.57
C LYS A 187 6.84 -10.03 -4.23
N PRO A 188 7.21 -10.69 -3.12
CA PRO A 188 6.77 -10.24 -1.81
C PRO A 188 7.16 -8.78 -1.55
N PRO A 189 6.27 -7.97 -0.92
CA PRO A 189 6.62 -6.65 -0.45
C PRO A 189 7.69 -6.76 0.63
N PHE A 190 8.49 -5.70 0.76
CA PHE A 190 9.45 -5.58 1.84
C PHE A 190 8.72 -5.37 3.17
N PRO A 191 9.03 -6.16 4.22
CA PRO A 191 8.41 -5.99 5.53
C PRO A 191 9.14 -4.89 6.33
N TYR A 192 8.45 -3.79 6.64
CA TYR A 192 8.95 -2.80 7.61
C TYR A 192 8.34 -3.07 8.98
N PHE A 193 9.19 -3.39 9.95
CA PHE A 193 8.78 -3.62 11.33
C PHE A 193 8.42 -2.29 12.00
N VAL A 194 7.32 -2.27 12.74
CA VAL A 194 6.84 -1.10 13.47
C VAL A 194 6.36 -1.50 14.86
N ALA A 195 6.64 -0.64 15.84
CA ALA A 195 5.97 -0.72 17.13
C ALA A 195 4.60 -0.02 17.04
N ILE A 196 3.57 -0.64 17.63
CA ILE A 196 2.20 -0.14 17.62
C ILE A 196 1.84 0.34 19.03
N THR A 197 1.36 1.56 19.17
CA THR A 197 0.82 2.10 20.44
C THR A 197 -0.26 3.12 20.13
N ASP A 198 -1.43 3.03 20.79
CA ASP A 198 -2.49 4.06 20.76
C ASP A 198 -2.82 4.68 19.38
N ASN A 199 -3.06 3.84 18.36
CA ASN A 199 -3.32 4.23 16.95
C ASN A 199 -2.15 4.90 16.21
N GLU A 200 -0.96 4.86 16.78
CA GLU A 200 0.29 5.33 16.20
C GLU A 200 1.23 4.17 15.90
N LEU A 201 2.05 4.37 14.87
CA LEU A 201 3.13 3.46 14.51
C LEU A 201 4.46 4.17 14.66
N PHE A 202 5.44 3.46 15.19
CA PHE A 202 6.81 3.91 15.31
C PHE A 202 7.65 2.99 14.45
N MET A 203 8.06 3.51 13.31
CA MET A 203 8.92 2.82 12.36
C MET A 203 10.36 3.29 12.62
N PRO A 204 11.28 2.41 13.07
CA PRO A 204 12.68 2.74 13.01
C PRO A 204 13.05 2.99 11.54
N TYR A 205 13.44 4.22 11.25
CA TYR A 205 14.21 4.56 10.06
C TYR A 205 15.57 3.89 10.22
N PRO A 206 16.17 3.29 9.18
CA PRO A 206 17.46 2.65 9.38
C PRO A 206 18.53 3.73 9.53
N PRO A 207 19.30 3.77 10.62
CA PRO A 207 20.72 4.05 10.50
C PRO A 207 21.52 2.77 10.34
N ASP A 208 20.93 1.58 10.55
CA ASP A 208 21.71 0.36 10.63
C ASP A 208 21.52 -0.57 9.43
N ARG A 209 22.53 -0.51 8.56
CA ARG A 209 22.78 -1.47 7.50
C ARG A 209 22.73 -2.90 8.04
N GLU A 210 23.19 -3.18 9.26
CA GLU A 210 23.19 -4.52 9.83
C GLU A 210 21.78 -5.07 10.07
N LEU A 211 20.84 -4.26 10.60
CA LEU A 211 19.44 -4.68 10.78
C LEU A 211 18.78 -4.97 9.43
N CYS A 212 18.99 -4.11 8.44
CA CYS A 212 18.45 -4.34 7.10
C CYS A 212 19.10 -5.57 6.44
N GLU A 213 20.42 -5.75 6.53
CA GLU A 213 21.12 -6.91 5.98
C GLU A 213 20.69 -8.22 6.68
N TYR A 214 20.41 -8.17 7.98
CA TYR A 214 19.90 -9.28 8.77
C TYR A 214 18.52 -9.76 8.29
N PHE A 215 17.60 -8.84 8.00
CA PHE A 215 16.25 -9.20 7.56
C PHE A 215 16.13 -9.49 6.05
N VAL A 216 16.94 -8.84 5.22
CA VAL A 216 16.71 -8.77 3.77
C VAL A 216 17.67 -9.65 2.99
N LYS A 217 18.82 -10.03 3.58
CA LYS A 217 19.93 -10.80 2.97
C LYS A 217 20.51 -10.23 1.67
N ASP A 218 19.91 -9.18 1.11
CA ASP A 218 20.37 -8.43 -0.06
C ASP A 218 20.80 -7.03 0.39
N THR A 219 22.11 -6.87 0.54
CA THR A 219 22.77 -5.67 1.09
C THR A 219 22.61 -4.44 0.20
N THR A 220 22.22 -4.62 -1.07
CA THR A 220 22.00 -3.53 -2.02
C THR A 220 20.72 -2.77 -1.68
N LEU A 221 19.66 -3.46 -1.27
CA LEU A 221 18.37 -2.85 -0.87
C LEU A 221 18.49 -1.93 0.35
N CYS A 222 19.49 -2.18 1.21
CA CYS A 222 19.72 -1.43 2.45
C CYS A 222 20.35 -0.05 2.25
N LYS A 223 20.91 0.23 1.07
CA LYS A 223 21.47 1.54 0.73
C LYS A 223 20.43 2.58 0.32
N TYR A 224 19.20 2.15 0.00
CA TYR A 224 18.22 2.99 -0.68
C TYR A 224 17.13 3.55 0.24
N VAL A 225 17.27 3.43 1.56
CA VAL A 225 16.24 3.92 2.51
C VAL A 225 16.64 5.28 3.06
N GLU A 226 16.82 6.26 2.17
CA GLU A 226 16.77 7.68 2.53
C GLU A 226 15.40 8.24 2.11
N LEU A 227 14.54 8.54 3.08
CA LEU A 227 13.18 9.03 2.81
C LEU A 227 13.20 10.55 2.57
N ASP A 228 13.18 10.97 1.30
CA ASP A 228 12.60 12.26 0.87
C ASP A 228 11.09 12.36 1.23
N LYS A 229 10.56 13.59 1.28
CA LYS A 229 9.16 13.89 1.62
C LYS A 229 8.15 13.21 0.67
N GLU A 230 8.52 13.02 -0.59
CA GLU A 230 7.67 12.38 -1.60
C GLU A 230 7.48 10.87 -1.33
N PHE A 231 8.39 10.22 -0.60
CA PHE A 231 8.28 8.80 -0.23
C PHE A 231 7.23 8.53 0.86
N ASN A 232 7.01 9.50 1.75
CA ASN A 232 6.00 9.39 2.79
C ASN A 232 4.59 9.32 2.20
N GLU A 233 4.36 9.90 1.03
CA GLU A 233 3.06 9.81 0.34
C GLU A 233 2.76 8.39 -0.14
N MET A 234 3.77 7.64 -0.59
CA MET A 234 3.57 6.28 -1.08
C MET A 234 3.28 5.31 0.08
N LEU A 235 3.80 5.57 1.29
CA LEU A 235 3.51 4.75 2.49
C LEU A 235 2.04 4.82 2.92
N ILE A 236 1.36 5.92 2.61
CA ILE A 236 -0.07 6.08 2.92
C ILE A 236 -0.87 4.97 2.22
N GLY A 237 -1.72 4.30 2.99
CA GLY A 237 -2.49 3.14 2.56
C GLY A 237 -1.79 1.81 2.71
N ALA A 238 -0.51 1.78 3.10
CA ALA A 238 0.18 0.51 3.28
C ALA A 238 -0.50 -0.34 4.36
N PRO A 239 -0.84 -1.61 4.06
CA PRO A 239 -1.49 -2.48 5.01
C PRO A 239 -0.52 -2.86 6.12
N ILE A 240 -1.04 -2.88 7.34
CA ILE A 240 -0.30 -3.21 8.55
C ILE A 240 -0.79 -4.57 9.04
N PHE A 241 0.13 -5.51 9.19
CA PHE A 241 -0.14 -6.85 9.67
C PHE A 241 0.44 -7.06 11.06
N SER A 242 -0.21 -7.91 11.84
CA SER A 242 0.31 -8.50 13.07
C SER A 242 0.14 -10.02 13.02
N ALA A 243 0.45 -10.73 14.10
CA ALA A 243 0.16 -12.16 14.21
C ALA A 243 -1.33 -12.48 13.98
N ASP A 244 -2.24 -11.56 14.30
CA ASP A 244 -3.68 -11.73 14.15
C ASP A 244 -4.19 -11.38 12.74
N GLY A 245 -3.28 -11.05 11.81
CA GLY A 245 -3.61 -10.65 10.44
C GLY A 245 -3.61 -9.14 10.24
N LEU A 246 -4.40 -8.65 9.27
CA LEU A 246 -4.50 -7.22 8.96
C LEU A 246 -5.13 -6.48 10.12
N ILE A 247 -4.43 -5.47 10.64
CA ILE A 247 -4.90 -4.65 11.77
C ILE A 247 -5.26 -3.22 11.36
N GLY A 248 -4.87 -2.79 10.16
CA GLY A 248 -5.15 -1.43 9.69
C GLY A 248 -4.31 -0.99 8.50
N PHE A 249 -4.34 0.32 8.25
CA PHE A 249 -3.65 0.98 7.14
C PHE A 249 -2.95 2.24 7.61
N VAL A 250 -1.73 2.48 7.11
CA VAL A 250 -1.01 3.74 7.35
C VAL A 250 -1.84 4.89 6.81
N ASN A 251 -2.16 5.88 7.65
CA ASN A 251 -3.06 6.98 7.28
C ASN A 251 -2.30 8.26 6.94
N SER A 252 -1.31 8.61 7.75
CA SER A 252 -0.49 9.79 7.51
C SER A 252 0.87 9.69 8.19
N TYR A 253 1.83 10.40 7.64
CA TYR A 253 3.04 10.76 8.35
C TYR A 253 2.73 11.84 9.40
N ILE A 254 3.27 11.69 10.61
CA ILE A 254 3.13 12.68 11.69
C ILE A 254 4.41 13.51 11.77
N LYS A 255 5.54 12.87 12.10
CA LYS A 255 6.85 13.52 12.23
C LYS A 255 7.98 12.49 12.28
N THR A 256 9.21 12.97 12.08
CA THR A 256 10.43 12.27 12.42
C THR A 256 10.84 12.68 13.83
N LEU A 257 11.10 11.71 14.68
CA LEU A 257 11.63 11.90 16.03
C LEU A 257 13.16 11.93 15.98
N GLU A 258 13.77 12.46 17.06
CA GLU A 258 15.20 12.31 17.30
C GLU A 258 15.57 10.81 17.24
N GLU A 259 16.73 10.48 16.66
CA GLU A 259 17.24 9.10 16.49
C GLU A 259 16.60 8.24 15.40
N HIS A 260 16.22 8.82 14.26
CA HIS A 260 15.79 8.03 13.09
C HIS A 260 14.55 7.17 13.37
N ILE A 261 13.50 7.75 13.97
CA ILE A 261 12.20 7.07 14.08
C ILE A 261 11.15 7.91 13.38
N VAL A 262 10.41 7.30 12.46
CA VAL A 262 9.25 7.91 11.82
C VAL A 262 8.00 7.54 12.61
N GLN A 263 7.28 8.56 13.05
CA GLN A 263 5.97 8.42 13.67
C GLN A 263 4.89 8.56 12.59
N LEU A 264 4.01 7.55 12.50
CA LEU A 264 2.89 7.50 11.56
C LEU A 264 1.58 7.36 12.34
N SER A 265 0.49 7.88 11.79
CA SER A 265 -0.86 7.51 12.22
C SER A 265 -1.35 6.30 11.41
N TYR A 266 -2.20 5.47 11.98
CA TYR A 266 -2.89 4.42 11.23
C TYR A 266 -4.38 4.37 11.52
N ILE A 267 -5.15 3.88 10.55
CA ILE A 267 -6.57 3.60 10.70
C ILE A 267 -6.74 2.11 11.00
N PRO A 268 -7.32 1.75 12.15
CA PRO A 268 -7.57 0.36 12.48
C PRO A 268 -8.64 -0.25 11.57
N PHE A 269 -8.42 -1.51 11.20
CA PHE A 269 -9.36 -2.32 10.44
C PHE A 269 -9.60 -3.63 11.18
N LYS A 270 -10.78 -3.77 11.79
CA LYS A 270 -11.15 -4.91 12.66
C LYS A 270 -12.48 -5.56 12.26
N LEU A 271 -12.93 -5.31 11.04
CA LEU A 271 -14.23 -5.76 10.57
C LEU A 271 -14.12 -7.08 9.81
N GLU A 272 -15.15 -7.92 9.91
CA GLU A 272 -15.27 -9.07 9.03
C GLU A 272 -15.37 -8.65 7.57
N PHE A 273 -14.90 -9.49 6.65
CA PHE A 273 -14.87 -9.16 5.22
C PHE A 273 -16.21 -9.43 4.54
N THR A 274 -17.19 -8.59 4.83
CA THR A 274 -18.52 -8.58 4.19
C THR A 274 -18.74 -7.27 3.46
N ASP A 275 -19.57 -7.28 2.42
CA ASP A 275 -19.92 -6.06 1.67
C ASP A 275 -20.45 -4.95 2.59
N LYS A 276 -21.33 -5.32 3.53
CA LYS A 276 -21.90 -4.41 4.53
C LYS A 276 -20.83 -3.77 5.42
N ASN A 277 -19.79 -4.51 5.78
CA ASN A 277 -18.71 -3.97 6.59
C ASN A 277 -17.76 -3.09 5.77
N MET A 278 -17.58 -3.37 4.47
CA MET A 278 -16.85 -2.47 3.56
C MET A 278 -17.56 -1.12 3.44
N GLU A 279 -18.90 -1.13 3.36
CA GLU A 279 -19.72 0.10 3.38
C GLU A 279 -19.54 0.88 4.67
N LYS A 280 -19.71 0.22 5.84
CA LYS A 280 -19.50 0.86 7.15
C LYS A 280 -18.10 1.46 7.31
N PHE A 281 -17.09 0.75 6.79
CA PHE A 281 -15.72 1.26 6.83
C PHE A 281 -15.53 2.47 5.91
N ALA A 282 -16.10 2.44 4.70
CA ALA A 282 -16.06 3.59 3.81
C ALA A 282 -16.80 4.80 4.40
N GLU A 283 -17.94 4.58 5.08
CA GLU A 283 -18.70 5.60 5.79
C GLU A 283 -17.91 6.23 6.94
N SER A 284 -17.24 5.42 7.78
CA SER A 284 -16.44 5.93 8.91
C SER A 284 -15.25 6.79 8.46
N LEU A 285 -14.77 6.57 7.23
CA LEU A 285 -13.75 7.36 6.56
C LEU A 285 -14.29 8.58 5.81
N GLY A 286 -15.62 8.74 5.71
CA GLY A 286 -16.24 9.78 4.91
C GLY A 286 -16.06 9.59 3.39
N VAL A 287 -15.79 8.37 2.94
CA VAL A 287 -15.64 8.00 1.51
C VAL A 287 -16.73 7.04 1.03
N GLY A 288 -17.86 6.95 1.75
CA GLY A 288 -19.00 6.09 1.40
C GLY A 288 -19.57 6.38 0.01
N GLU A 289 -19.68 7.66 -0.38
CA GLU A 289 -20.17 8.03 -1.72
C GLU A 289 -19.21 7.60 -2.84
N ILE A 290 -17.90 7.61 -2.57
CA ILE A 290 -16.89 7.13 -3.52
C ILE A 290 -17.07 5.62 -3.75
N LEU A 291 -17.28 4.86 -2.68
CA LEU A 291 -17.57 3.43 -2.78
C LEU A 291 -18.87 3.19 -3.56
N ALA A 292 -19.95 3.87 -3.20
CA ALA A 292 -21.24 3.73 -3.89
C ALA A 292 -21.14 4.04 -5.39
N LEU A 293 -20.39 5.07 -5.75
CA LEU A 293 -20.14 5.45 -7.15
C LEU A 293 -19.27 4.41 -7.87
N SER A 294 -18.25 3.86 -7.21
CA SER A 294 -17.36 2.84 -7.78
C SER A 294 -18.12 1.60 -8.27
N ARG A 295 -19.20 1.20 -7.58
CA ARG A 295 -20.02 0.03 -7.95
C ARG A 295 -20.66 0.14 -9.33
N LYS A 296 -20.87 1.36 -9.84
CA LYS A 296 -21.43 1.58 -11.17
C LYS A 296 -20.45 1.24 -12.30
N TYR A 297 -19.18 1.08 -11.98
CA TYR A 297 -18.08 0.91 -12.93
C TYR A 297 -17.33 -0.42 -12.75
N VAL A 298 -17.86 -1.27 -11.88
CA VAL A 298 -17.47 -2.66 -11.70
C VAL A 298 -18.37 -3.43 -12.65
#